data_AF-A0A0R1RE31-F1
#
_entry.id   AF-A0A0R1RE31-F1
#
_cell.length_a   1.000
_cell.length_b   1.000
_cell.length_c   1.000
_cell.angle_alpha   90.00
_cell.angle_beta   90.00
_cell.angle_gamma   90.00
#
_symmetry.space_group_name_H-M   'P 1'
#
loop_
_entity.id
_entity.type
_entity.pdbx_description
1 polymer ?
#
loop_
_entity_poly.entity_id
_entity_poly.type
_entity_poly.pdbx_seq_one_letter_code
_entity_poly.pdbx_strand_id
1 'polypeptide(L)'
;MKKFKLIGLIMMALLLIGGCGNQKESAKDSNSTSSTKKHSSSKVKAKKTSSSIQSEQTSESSVSESTTSTSTATAMNFDEISSGNYSSLLGNWKIAATSLNHYDGKGSTWDTPYGTERLDVTSSQISNSDLTMQGTNLISNGETGIGNVKVEDGYLSIGGQTGAINWSIHFYPKGVPNDNWGDDVPTSIDINKDRIFIWTSNMAHTEVFER
;
A
#
# COMPACT_ATOMS: atom_id res chain seq x y z
N MET A 1 9.54 -8.96 52.78
CA MET A 1 9.12 -7.95 53.80
C MET A 1 9.57 -6.57 53.33
N LYS A 2 8.87 -5.47 53.68
CA LYS A 2 9.23 -4.05 53.36
C LYS A 2 9.46 -3.79 51.85
N LYS A 3 8.50 -3.33 51.03
CA LYS A 3 7.69 -2.09 51.10
C LYS A 3 8.51 -0.82 51.36
N PHE A 4 8.72 -0.04 50.30
CA PHE A 4 9.00 1.40 50.34
C PHE A 4 7.85 2.15 49.65
N LYS A 5 7.54 3.37 50.11
CA LYS A 5 6.57 4.30 49.51
C LYS A 5 6.99 5.75 49.80
N LEU A 6 7.15 6.54 48.75
CA LEU A 6 6.97 8.01 48.70
C LEU A 6 6.93 8.35 47.20
N ILE A 7 5.85 8.83 46.59
CA ILE A 7 5.10 10.08 46.80
C ILE A 7 5.94 11.30 46.39
N GLY A 8 5.59 11.84 45.23
CA GLY A 8 5.97 13.16 44.74
C GLY A 8 4.78 13.71 43.94
N LEU A 9 3.89 14.43 44.62
CA LEU A 9 2.66 14.99 44.04
C LEU A 9 2.86 16.49 43.89
N ILE A 10 2.88 16.98 42.65
CA ILE A 10 2.86 18.41 42.34
C ILE A 10 1.64 18.69 41.46
N MET A 11 0.83 19.62 41.94
CA MET A 11 -0.40 20.08 41.33
C MET A 11 -0.10 21.17 40.28
N MET A 12 -0.93 21.23 39.23
CA MET A 12 -1.80 22.37 38.89
C MET A 12 -1.18 23.80 38.91
N ALA A 13 -1.39 24.67 37.92
CA ALA A 13 -1.92 24.60 36.55
C ALA A 13 -1.70 25.99 35.90
N LEU A 14 -2.01 26.15 34.61
CA LEU A 14 -2.73 27.36 34.14
C LEU A 14 -3.28 27.13 32.72
N LEU A 15 -4.60 27.30 32.56
CA LEU A 15 -5.25 27.38 31.26
C LEU A 15 -5.23 28.84 30.79
N LEU A 16 -4.88 29.08 29.52
CA LEU A 16 -5.27 30.30 28.81
C LEU A 16 -6.03 29.90 27.56
N ILE A 17 -7.34 30.19 27.56
CA ILE A 17 -8.25 29.95 26.45
C ILE A 17 -8.40 31.27 25.69
N GLY A 18 -8.19 31.22 24.37
CA GLY A 18 -8.64 32.24 23.43
C GLY A 18 -8.91 31.62 22.06
N GLY A 19 -9.97 31.97 21.33
CA GLY A 19 -11.07 32.86 21.73
C GLY A 19 -11.73 33.58 20.55
N CYS A 20 -12.56 32.87 19.76
CA CYS A 20 -13.34 33.41 18.63
C CYS A 20 -12.52 33.99 17.44
N GLY A 21 -13.07 34.12 16.22
CA GLY A 21 -14.36 33.61 15.71
C GLY A 21 -14.59 33.95 14.22
N ASN A 22 -15.06 32.96 13.47
CA ASN A 22 -15.75 32.96 12.16
C ASN A 22 -15.64 34.12 11.12
N GLN A 23 -15.15 33.72 9.93
CA GLN A 23 -15.80 33.78 8.60
C GLN A 23 -15.87 35.06 7.74
N LYS A 24 -15.56 34.83 6.43
CA LYS A 24 -16.13 35.42 5.20
C LYS A 24 -15.80 36.89 4.89
N GLU A 25 -15.78 37.36 3.64
CA GLU A 25 -15.91 36.69 2.32
C GLU A 25 -15.09 37.46 1.27
N SER A 26 -14.64 36.82 0.18
CA SER A 26 -13.95 37.49 -0.94
C SER A 26 -14.48 37.03 -2.29
N ALA A 27 -15.25 37.93 -2.93
CA ALA A 27 -15.59 38.04 -4.35
C ALA A 27 -15.68 36.77 -5.23
N LYS A 28 -16.87 36.55 -5.81
CA LYS A 28 -16.98 35.98 -7.17
C LYS A 28 -18.06 36.72 -7.97
N ASP A 29 -17.72 37.07 -9.20
CA ASP A 29 -18.52 37.99 -10.02
C ASP A 29 -19.80 37.41 -10.61
N SER A 30 -20.86 38.22 -10.48
CA SER A 30 -21.70 38.75 -11.57
C SER A 30 -21.94 37.89 -12.84
N ASN A 31 -23.22 37.50 -13.03
CA ASN A 31 -23.95 37.48 -14.31
C ASN A 31 -23.44 36.60 -15.50
N SER A 32 -24.27 36.16 -16.47
CA SER A 32 -25.74 36.13 -16.59
C SER A 32 -26.16 35.21 -17.76
N THR A 33 -27.48 35.03 -17.92
CA THR A 33 -28.17 34.83 -19.21
C THR A 33 -28.05 33.45 -19.87
N SER A 34 -29.09 33.11 -20.62
CA SER A 34 -29.40 31.78 -21.13
C SER A 34 -29.42 31.70 -22.66
N SER A 35 -29.67 30.48 -23.15
CA SER A 35 -30.37 30.15 -24.40
C SER A 35 -29.57 29.71 -25.65
N THR A 36 -29.69 28.40 -25.92
CA THR A 36 -29.99 27.78 -27.23
C THR A 36 -29.09 28.05 -28.46
N LYS A 37 -28.58 26.95 -29.06
CA LYS A 37 -29.10 26.33 -30.31
C LYS A 37 -28.08 25.36 -30.92
N LYS A 38 -28.48 24.10 -31.16
CA LYS A 38 -27.95 23.28 -32.27
C LYS A 38 -29.08 22.48 -32.92
N HIS A 39 -29.07 22.46 -34.26
CA HIS A 39 -30.00 21.70 -35.10
C HIS A 39 -29.70 20.18 -34.96
N SER A 40 -30.70 19.31 -34.84
CA SER A 40 -31.68 18.86 -35.85
C SER A 40 -31.12 17.81 -36.82
N SER A 41 -31.95 16.81 -37.15
CA SER A 41 -31.57 15.51 -37.71
C SER A 41 -31.99 15.30 -39.17
N SER A 42 -31.45 14.28 -39.82
CA SER A 42 -32.04 13.67 -41.03
C SER A 42 -31.71 12.16 -41.16
N LYS A 43 -32.60 11.40 -41.82
CA LYS A 43 -32.57 9.92 -42.00
C LYS A 43 -32.74 9.53 -43.48
N VAL A 44 -32.07 8.45 -43.94
CA VAL A 44 -32.50 7.37 -44.90
C VAL A 44 -31.58 6.14 -44.67
N LYS A 45 -31.93 4.84 -44.59
CA LYS A 45 -33.19 4.06 -44.60
C LYS A 45 -33.69 3.35 -45.90
N ALA A 46 -32.85 2.59 -46.61
CA ALA A 46 -33.26 1.60 -47.63
C ALA A 46 -32.22 0.45 -47.81
N LYS A 47 -32.53 -0.80 -48.19
CA LYS A 47 -33.80 -1.59 -48.19
C LYS A 47 -33.48 -3.11 -48.35
N LYS A 48 -34.29 -3.97 -47.71
CA LYS A 48 -34.38 -5.46 -47.76
C LYS A 48 -33.82 -6.22 -48.98
N THR A 49 -33.36 -7.46 -48.74
CA THR A 49 -33.83 -8.73 -49.37
C THR A 49 -33.74 -9.87 -48.33
N SER A 50 -34.36 -11.03 -48.57
CA SER A 50 -34.53 -12.13 -47.61
C SER A 50 -34.29 -13.51 -48.25
N SER A 51 -33.64 -14.43 -47.52
CA SER A 51 -33.65 -15.88 -47.77
C SER A 51 -33.44 -16.62 -46.44
N SER A 52 -33.96 -17.84 -46.35
CA SER A 52 -33.83 -18.71 -45.17
C SER A 52 -32.82 -19.83 -45.45
N ILE A 53 -31.92 -20.09 -44.50
CA ILE A 53 -31.28 -21.39 -44.35
C ILE A 53 -31.31 -21.75 -42.86
N GLN A 54 -31.82 -22.94 -42.56
CA GLN A 54 -31.78 -23.56 -41.25
C GLN A 54 -30.52 -24.44 -41.17
N SER A 55 -29.75 -24.33 -40.09
CA SER A 55 -28.68 -25.27 -39.75
C SER A 55 -28.49 -25.27 -38.24
N GLU A 56 -28.60 -26.44 -37.63
CA GLU A 56 -28.24 -26.65 -36.23
C GLU A 56 -26.72 -26.74 -36.15
N GLN A 57 -26.09 -26.10 -35.15
CA GLN A 57 -24.74 -26.50 -34.76
C GLN A 57 -24.50 -26.38 -33.26
N THR A 58 -23.89 -27.43 -32.75
CA THR A 58 -23.62 -27.74 -31.36
C THR A 58 -22.69 -26.73 -30.67
N SER A 59 -22.78 -26.70 -29.34
CA SER A 59 -21.92 -26.00 -28.39
C SER A 59 -20.44 -25.95 -28.76
N GLU A 60 -19.81 -24.80 -28.52
CA GLU A 60 -18.44 -24.77 -28.00
C GLU A 60 -18.26 -23.55 -27.08
N SER A 61 -17.80 -23.79 -25.84
CA SER A 61 -17.64 -22.74 -24.84
C SER A 61 -16.29 -22.05 -25.04
N SER A 62 -16.31 -20.76 -25.37
CA SER A 62 -15.10 -19.95 -25.49
C SER A 62 -14.46 -19.73 -24.10
N VAL A 63 -13.59 -20.65 -23.69
CA VAL A 63 -12.71 -20.47 -22.53
C VAL A 63 -11.72 -19.35 -22.90
N SER A 64 -11.91 -18.18 -22.30
CA SER A 64 -10.94 -17.09 -22.39
C SER A 64 -9.66 -17.50 -21.67
N GLU A 65 -8.67 -17.97 -22.43
CA GLU A 65 -7.35 -18.33 -21.93
C GLU A 65 -6.63 -17.06 -21.43
N SER A 66 -6.79 -16.79 -20.13
CA SER A 66 -6.14 -15.66 -19.47
C SER A 66 -4.64 -15.91 -19.41
N THR A 67 -3.91 -15.38 -20.39
CA THR A 67 -2.46 -15.46 -20.48
C THR A 67 -1.83 -14.84 -19.25
N THR A 68 -1.48 -15.71 -18.29
CA THR A 68 -0.75 -15.33 -17.09
C THR A 68 0.64 -14.91 -17.54
N SER A 69 0.87 -13.61 -17.60
CA SER A 69 2.16 -13.02 -17.94
C SER A 69 3.16 -13.35 -16.83
N THR A 70 3.86 -14.48 -16.98
CA THR A 70 5.00 -14.87 -16.13
C THR A 70 6.11 -13.86 -16.32
N SER A 71 6.05 -12.77 -15.55
CA SER A 71 7.11 -11.77 -15.47
C SER A 71 8.37 -12.44 -14.92
N THR A 72 9.39 -12.58 -15.77
CA THR A 72 10.73 -12.96 -15.32
C THR A 72 11.17 -11.98 -14.25
N ALA A 73 11.53 -12.46 -13.06
CA ALA A 73 11.87 -11.60 -11.94
C ALA A 73 13.14 -10.78 -12.24
N THR A 74 12.94 -9.53 -12.67
CA THR A 74 13.99 -8.51 -12.81
C THR A 74 14.59 -8.23 -11.44
N ALA A 75 15.91 -8.09 -11.36
CA ALA A 75 16.58 -7.72 -10.11
C ALA A 75 16.01 -6.41 -9.55
N MET A 76 15.77 -6.38 -8.24
CA MET A 76 15.28 -5.23 -7.50
C MET A 76 16.16 -3.98 -7.76
N ASN A 77 15.55 -2.90 -8.28
CA ASN A 77 16.28 -1.70 -8.69
C ASN A 77 15.96 -0.51 -7.78
N PHE A 78 16.93 -0.07 -6.99
CA PHE A 78 16.76 1.02 -6.02
C PHE A 78 16.51 2.39 -6.66
N ASP A 79 17.03 2.67 -7.86
CA ASP A 79 16.79 3.95 -8.55
C ASP A 79 15.36 4.05 -9.06
N GLU A 80 14.79 2.93 -9.53
CA GLU A 80 13.37 2.83 -9.87
C GLU A 80 12.50 3.04 -8.62
N ILE A 81 12.77 2.29 -7.55
CA ILE A 81 11.97 2.33 -6.31
C ILE A 81 12.01 3.73 -5.68
N SER A 82 13.19 4.38 -5.66
CA SER A 82 13.37 5.76 -5.19
C SER A 82 12.60 6.80 -5.99
N SER A 83 12.38 6.54 -7.29
CA SER A 83 11.63 7.42 -8.21
C SER A 83 10.15 7.05 -8.33
N GLY A 84 9.67 6.06 -7.56
CA GLY A 84 8.26 5.64 -7.56
C GLY A 84 7.87 4.67 -8.69
N ASN A 85 8.86 4.11 -9.38
CA ASN A 85 8.68 3.05 -10.35
C ASN A 85 8.94 1.69 -9.68
N TYR A 86 7.98 0.78 -9.74
CA TYR A 86 8.11 -0.55 -9.15
C TYR A 86 8.12 -1.66 -10.20
N SER A 87 8.51 -1.32 -11.44
CA SER A 87 8.57 -2.28 -12.56
C SER A 87 9.53 -3.44 -12.29
N SER A 88 10.70 -3.18 -11.70
CA SER A 88 11.61 -4.23 -11.20
C SER A 88 11.01 -5.12 -10.11
N LEU A 89 9.99 -4.66 -9.36
CA LEU A 89 9.33 -5.41 -8.29
C LEU A 89 8.11 -6.22 -8.75
N LEU A 90 7.68 -6.14 -10.01
CA LEU A 90 6.54 -6.91 -10.52
C LEU A 90 6.74 -8.43 -10.29
N GLY A 91 5.69 -9.11 -9.80
CA GLY A 91 5.75 -10.52 -9.46
C GLY A 91 4.62 -10.97 -8.51
N ASN A 92 4.61 -12.25 -8.13
CA ASN A 92 3.65 -12.80 -7.17
C ASN A 92 4.25 -12.82 -5.76
N TRP A 93 4.16 -11.70 -5.06
CA TRP A 93 4.61 -11.61 -3.66
C TRP A 93 3.70 -12.39 -2.71
N LYS A 94 4.28 -13.18 -1.81
CA LYS A 94 3.58 -13.99 -0.80
C LYS A 94 4.12 -13.66 0.59
N ILE A 95 3.26 -13.66 1.59
CA ILE A 95 3.68 -13.50 2.98
C ILE A 95 4.52 -14.72 3.45
N ALA A 96 5.65 -14.45 4.12
CA ALA A 96 6.69 -15.41 4.50
C ALA A 96 6.96 -15.46 6.01
N ALA A 97 6.58 -14.40 6.73
CA ALA A 97 6.46 -14.31 8.19
C ALA A 97 5.65 -13.06 8.58
N THR A 98 5.14 -13.04 9.81
CA THR A 98 4.64 -11.84 10.50
C THR A 98 5.31 -11.70 11.86
N SER A 99 5.28 -10.50 12.44
CA SER A 99 5.63 -10.28 13.85
C SER A 99 4.70 -9.26 14.49
N LEU A 100 4.29 -9.48 15.74
CA LEU A 100 3.33 -8.64 16.44
C LEU A 100 3.71 -8.47 17.92
N ASN A 101 3.52 -7.27 18.47
CA ASN A 101 3.60 -7.04 19.90
C ASN A 101 2.23 -7.24 20.55
N HIS A 102 2.07 -8.36 21.25
CA HIS A 102 0.84 -8.71 21.95
C HIS A 102 0.64 -7.96 23.29
N TYR A 103 1.55 -7.04 23.64
CA TYR A 103 1.59 -6.29 24.90
C TYR A 103 1.67 -7.15 26.17
N ASP A 104 2.13 -8.40 26.06
CA ASP A 104 2.27 -9.33 27.18
C ASP A 104 3.57 -9.17 28.00
N GLY A 105 4.44 -8.24 27.57
CA GLY A 105 5.72 -7.94 28.19
C GLY A 105 6.94 -8.55 27.50
N LYS A 106 6.79 -9.39 26.46
CA LYS A 106 7.92 -9.97 25.72
C LYS A 106 8.48 -9.07 24.61
N GLY A 107 7.67 -8.14 24.09
CA GLY A 107 7.99 -7.34 22.90
C GLY A 107 7.22 -7.84 21.68
N SER A 108 7.74 -7.63 20.47
CA SER A 108 7.21 -8.29 19.27
C SER A 108 7.71 -9.74 19.22
N THR A 109 6.80 -10.68 18.95
CA THR A 109 7.14 -12.09 18.69
C THR A 109 6.94 -12.41 17.22
N TRP A 110 7.74 -13.31 16.64
CA TRP A 110 7.60 -13.77 15.26
C TRP A 110 6.64 -14.95 15.15
N ASP A 111 5.78 -14.92 14.15
CA ASP A 111 4.93 -16.03 13.74
C ASP A 111 5.27 -16.46 12.30
N THR A 112 5.38 -17.77 12.08
CA THR A 112 5.33 -18.33 10.72
C THR A 112 3.94 -18.09 10.13
N PRO A 113 3.84 -17.67 8.86
CA PRO A 113 2.72 -16.88 8.37
C PRO A 113 1.40 -17.68 8.33
N TYR A 114 0.36 -17.10 8.91
CA TYR A 114 -0.94 -17.74 9.13
C TYR A 114 -2.01 -17.19 8.17
N GLY A 115 -1.77 -17.23 6.86
CA GLY A 115 -2.69 -16.60 5.92
C GLY A 115 -2.43 -16.87 4.44
N THR A 116 -3.17 -16.15 3.61
CA THR A 116 -2.99 -16.06 2.15
C THR A 116 -2.78 -14.61 1.70
N GLU A 117 -2.36 -13.73 2.61
CA GLU A 117 -2.07 -12.33 2.29
C GLU A 117 -1.00 -12.20 1.20
N ARG A 118 -1.14 -11.11 0.44
CA ARG A 118 -0.30 -10.75 -0.69
C ARG A 118 0.03 -9.27 -0.62
N LEU A 119 1.21 -8.95 -1.12
CA LEU A 119 1.59 -7.60 -1.45
C LEU A 119 1.28 -7.39 -2.93
N ASP A 120 0.24 -6.61 -3.23
CA ASP A 120 -0.10 -6.28 -4.61
C ASP A 120 0.89 -5.23 -5.13
N VAL A 121 1.59 -5.56 -6.22
CA VAL A 121 2.61 -4.71 -6.83
C VAL A 121 2.27 -4.44 -8.29
N THR A 122 2.14 -3.16 -8.62
CA THR A 122 2.01 -2.62 -9.98
C THR A 122 3.21 -1.71 -10.25
N SER A 123 3.42 -1.25 -11.49
CA SER A 123 4.56 -0.39 -11.81
C SER A 123 4.56 0.99 -11.12
N SER A 124 3.46 1.41 -10.49
CA SER A 124 3.32 2.72 -9.82
C SER A 124 2.76 2.66 -8.39
N GLN A 125 2.40 1.47 -7.89
CA GLN A 125 1.83 1.29 -6.55
C GLN A 125 2.22 -0.07 -5.95
N ILE A 126 2.49 -0.06 -4.64
CA ILE A 126 2.61 -1.23 -3.77
C ILE A 126 1.50 -1.14 -2.70
N SER A 127 0.81 -2.24 -2.37
CA SER A 127 -0.21 -2.22 -1.31
C SER A 127 -0.45 -3.57 -0.63
N ASN A 128 -0.72 -3.52 0.67
CA ASN A 128 -1.28 -4.60 1.49
C ASN A 128 -2.69 -4.18 2.00
N SER A 129 -3.17 -4.73 3.12
CA SER A 129 -4.46 -4.34 3.73
C SER A 129 -4.49 -2.93 4.33
N ASP A 130 -3.36 -2.47 4.88
CA ASP A 130 -3.30 -1.32 5.79
C ASP A 130 -2.61 -0.10 5.17
N LEU A 131 -1.76 -0.33 4.17
CA LEU A 131 -0.87 0.64 3.53
C LEU A 131 -0.97 0.53 2.00
N THR A 132 -1.05 1.69 1.36
CA THR A 132 -0.73 1.89 -0.06
C THR A 132 0.48 2.81 -0.16
N MET A 133 1.46 2.47 -1.00
CA MET A 133 2.58 3.34 -1.34
C MET A 133 2.53 3.69 -2.83
N GLN A 134 2.55 4.98 -3.16
CA GLN A 134 2.51 5.50 -4.53
C GLN A 134 3.54 6.63 -4.69
N GLY A 135 4.62 6.35 -5.43
CA GLY A 135 5.87 7.09 -5.20
C GLY A 135 6.32 6.92 -3.75
N THR A 136 7.08 7.86 -3.22
CA THR A 136 7.45 7.81 -1.79
C THR A 136 6.29 8.15 -0.85
N ASN A 137 5.08 8.45 -1.35
CA ASN A 137 3.93 8.76 -0.50
C ASN A 137 3.38 7.49 0.14
N LEU A 138 3.23 7.51 1.46
CA LEU A 138 2.63 6.46 2.27
C LEU A 138 1.19 6.84 2.57
N ILE A 139 0.23 5.97 2.24
CA ILE A 139 -1.21 6.24 2.32
C ILE A 139 -1.87 5.16 3.17
N SER A 140 -2.45 5.55 4.30
CA SER A 140 -3.15 4.65 5.23
C SER A 140 -4.32 5.38 5.87
N ASN A 141 -5.45 4.69 6.07
CA ASN A 141 -6.66 5.23 6.72
C ASN A 141 -7.19 6.57 6.16
N GLY A 142 -6.87 6.90 4.90
CA GLY A 142 -7.23 8.17 4.24
C GLY A 142 -6.26 9.33 4.50
N GLU A 143 -5.21 9.12 5.30
CA GLU A 143 -4.12 10.07 5.51
C GLU A 143 -2.95 9.80 4.56
N THR A 144 -2.12 10.82 4.28
CA THR A 144 -0.93 10.68 3.43
C THR A 144 0.29 11.28 4.12
N GLY A 145 1.34 10.47 4.23
CA GLY A 145 2.67 10.85 4.67
C GLY A 145 3.67 10.83 3.53
N ILE A 146 4.77 11.57 3.68
CA ILE A 146 5.91 11.51 2.74
C ILE A 146 6.97 10.59 3.35
N GLY A 147 7.32 9.53 2.61
CA GLY A 147 8.40 8.62 2.94
C GLY A 147 9.77 9.22 2.60
N ASN A 148 10.72 9.08 3.52
CA ASN A 148 12.11 9.46 3.36
C ASN A 148 12.89 8.24 2.88
N VAL A 149 13.50 8.33 1.69
CA VAL A 149 14.28 7.25 1.09
C VAL A 149 15.70 7.25 1.66
N LYS A 150 16.23 6.06 1.95
CA LYS A 150 17.65 5.83 2.20
C LYS A 150 18.10 4.55 1.54
N VAL A 151 19.34 4.52 1.03
CA VAL A 151 20.04 3.27 0.75
C VAL A 151 20.96 3.01 1.94
N GLU A 152 20.72 1.88 2.61
CA GLU A 152 21.52 1.34 3.70
C GLU A 152 22.44 0.23 3.11
N ASP A 153 23.19 -0.52 3.93
CA ASP A 153 24.10 -1.55 3.39
C ASP A 153 23.32 -2.74 2.79
N GLY A 154 23.33 -2.84 1.47
CA GLY A 154 22.64 -3.88 0.70
C GLY A 154 21.14 -3.69 0.47
N TYR A 155 20.44 -2.80 1.20
CA TYR A 155 18.98 -2.63 1.09
C TYR A 155 18.54 -1.16 1.01
N LEU A 156 17.37 -0.90 0.45
CA LEU A 156 16.73 0.42 0.45
C LEU A 156 15.62 0.47 1.51
N SER A 157 15.48 1.58 2.23
CA SER A 157 14.36 1.83 3.15
C SER A 157 13.59 3.11 2.78
N ILE A 158 12.28 3.08 3.02
CA ILE A 158 11.37 4.23 2.89
C ILE A 158 10.63 4.36 4.23
N GLY A 159 10.98 5.39 5.01
CA GLY A 159 10.42 5.62 6.35
C GLY A 159 9.60 6.91 6.44
N GLY A 160 8.40 6.84 7.01
CA GLY A 160 7.48 8.00 7.09
C GLY A 160 6.37 7.83 8.13
N GLN A 161 5.40 8.73 8.13
CA GLN A 161 4.32 8.77 9.13
C GLN A 161 2.99 9.18 8.48
N THR A 162 1.92 8.42 8.73
CA THR A 162 0.53 8.76 8.38
C THR A 162 -0.24 9.03 9.67
N GLY A 163 -0.63 10.30 9.90
CA GLY A 163 -1.30 10.71 11.14
C GLY A 163 -0.46 10.39 12.38
N ALA A 164 -0.93 9.44 13.19
CA ALA A 164 -0.25 8.95 14.39
C ALA A 164 0.58 7.67 14.19
N ILE A 165 0.61 7.10 12.98
CA ILE A 165 1.24 5.81 12.68
C ILE A 165 2.55 6.03 11.91
N ASN A 166 3.65 5.55 12.47
CA ASN A 166 4.94 5.48 11.78
C ASN A 166 5.02 4.21 10.93
N TRP A 167 5.69 4.29 9.80
CA TRP A 167 5.87 3.20 8.84
C TRP A 167 7.33 3.11 8.41
N SER A 168 7.82 1.89 8.19
CA SER A 168 9.10 1.63 7.52
C SER A 168 8.96 0.48 6.52
N ILE A 169 9.27 0.74 5.26
CA ILE A 169 9.19 -0.23 4.17
C ILE A 169 10.60 -0.46 3.65
N HIS A 170 11.12 -1.69 3.77
CA HIS A 170 12.48 -2.05 3.39
C HIS A 170 12.47 -3.03 2.21
N PHE A 171 13.39 -2.82 1.28
CA PHE A 171 13.53 -3.52 0.01
C PHE A 171 14.88 -4.25 0.00
N TYR A 172 14.83 -5.56 0.23
CA TYR A 172 15.99 -6.44 0.33
C TYR A 172 16.12 -7.32 -0.92
N PRO A 173 17.12 -7.09 -1.78
CA PRO A 173 17.48 -8.04 -2.83
C PRO A 173 17.86 -9.42 -2.27
N LYS A 174 17.80 -10.44 -3.12
CA LYS A 174 18.41 -11.74 -2.83
C LYS A 174 19.89 -11.67 -2.46
N GLY A 175 20.25 -12.46 -1.45
CA GLY A 175 21.59 -12.54 -0.86
C GLY A 175 21.83 -11.59 0.31
N VAL A 176 20.95 -10.61 0.55
CA VAL A 176 21.13 -9.62 1.64
C VAL A 176 20.62 -10.18 2.98
N PRO A 177 21.42 -10.14 4.06
CA PRO A 177 21.01 -10.62 5.39
C PRO A 177 19.77 -9.92 5.96
N ASN A 178 19.08 -10.61 6.87
CA ASN A 178 17.94 -10.08 7.64
C ASN A 178 18.43 -9.37 8.92
N ASP A 179 19.51 -8.60 8.83
CA ASP A 179 20.18 -8.03 10.00
C ASP A 179 19.33 -6.92 10.65
N ASN A 180 19.35 -6.87 11.98
CA ASN A 180 18.56 -5.94 12.82
C ASN A 180 17.03 -6.16 12.79
N TRP A 181 16.55 -7.31 12.32
CA TRP A 181 15.12 -7.68 12.34
C TRP A 181 14.60 -8.14 13.73
N GLY A 182 15.44 -8.04 14.77
CA GLY A 182 15.17 -8.55 16.12
C GLY A 182 15.69 -9.97 16.34
N ASP A 183 15.35 -10.54 17.49
CA ASP A 183 15.68 -11.92 17.85
C ASP A 183 14.71 -12.93 17.19
N ASP A 184 15.08 -14.21 17.18
CA ASP A 184 14.23 -15.35 16.76
C ASP A 184 13.55 -15.24 15.38
N VAL A 185 14.19 -14.55 14.43
CA VAL A 185 13.72 -14.38 13.03
C VAL A 185 13.47 -15.76 12.35
N PRO A 186 12.26 -16.02 11.81
CA PRO A 186 11.90 -17.33 11.27
C PRO A 186 12.78 -17.81 10.12
N THR A 187 13.19 -19.08 10.18
CA THR A 187 13.90 -19.78 9.10
C THR A 187 13.02 -20.10 7.89
N SER A 188 11.72 -19.74 7.92
CA SER A 188 10.87 -19.70 6.74
C SER A 188 11.21 -18.55 5.79
N ILE A 189 11.88 -17.50 6.30
CA ILE A 189 12.32 -16.35 5.52
C ILE A 189 13.62 -16.71 4.80
N ASP A 190 13.56 -16.75 3.47
CA ASP A 190 14.63 -17.20 2.60
C ASP A 190 15.44 -16.02 2.05
N ILE A 191 16.70 -15.93 2.50
CA ILE A 191 17.63 -14.90 2.04
C ILE A 191 17.93 -14.98 0.53
N ASN A 192 17.63 -16.10 -0.15
CA ASN A 192 17.93 -16.31 -1.57
C ASN A 192 16.83 -15.76 -2.52
N LYS A 193 15.70 -15.32 -1.97
CA LYS A 193 14.62 -14.61 -2.71
C LYS A 193 14.79 -13.11 -2.60
N ASP A 194 13.98 -12.32 -3.31
CA ASP A 194 13.82 -10.92 -2.93
C ASP A 194 12.82 -10.82 -1.75
N ARG A 195 13.06 -9.93 -0.79
CA ARG A 195 12.19 -9.68 0.38
C ARG A 195 11.73 -8.23 0.43
N ILE A 196 10.46 -8.02 0.79
CA ILE A 196 9.94 -6.72 1.21
C ILE A 196 9.46 -6.86 2.65
N PHE A 197 9.99 -6.03 3.53
CA PHE A 197 9.67 -5.96 4.96
C PHE A 197 8.86 -4.69 5.19
N ILE A 198 7.67 -4.81 5.78
CA ILE A 198 6.77 -3.68 6.09
C ILE A 198 6.56 -3.67 7.59
N TRP A 199 6.99 -2.60 8.26
CA TRP A 199 6.74 -2.38 9.68
C TRP A 199 5.85 -1.17 9.92
N THR A 200 4.98 -1.27 10.93
CA THR A 200 4.13 -0.19 11.42
C THR A 200 4.23 -0.04 12.93
N SER A 201 4.17 1.19 13.45
CA SER A 201 4.10 1.42 14.90
C SER A 201 2.78 0.97 15.51
N ASN A 202 1.75 0.66 14.71
CA ASN A 202 0.53 0.03 15.19
C ASN A 202 0.84 -1.40 15.65
N MET A 203 0.75 -1.66 16.96
CA MET A 203 1.14 -2.94 17.60
C MET A 203 2.58 -3.41 17.28
N ALA A 204 3.46 -2.51 16.81
CA ALA A 204 4.76 -2.85 16.25
C ALA A 204 4.70 -4.00 15.21
N HIS A 205 3.63 -4.06 14.42
CA HIS A 205 3.36 -5.14 13.47
C HIS A 205 4.35 -5.11 12.30
N THR A 206 4.83 -6.29 11.92
CA THR A 206 5.73 -6.53 10.80
C THR A 206 5.12 -7.56 9.87
N GLU A 207 5.16 -7.31 8.56
CA GLU A 207 4.92 -8.31 7.52
C GLU A 207 6.19 -8.48 6.68
N VAL A 208 6.50 -9.71 6.30
CA VAL A 208 7.60 -10.03 5.37
C VAL A 208 7.04 -10.74 4.16
N PHE A 209 7.28 -10.19 2.97
CA PHE A 209 6.84 -10.75 1.69
C PHE A 209 8.02 -11.20 0.84
N GLU A 210 7.81 -12.25 0.06
CA GLU A 210 8.80 -12.87 -0.83
C GLU A 210 8.28 -13.14 -2.25
N ARG A 211 9.18 -13.17 -3.24
CA ARG A 211 8.93 -13.69 -4.60
C ARG A 211 10.06 -14.62 -5.08
#